data_AF-A0A2A2ZBS3-F1
#
_entry.id   AF-A0A2A2ZBS3-F1
#
_cell.length_a   1.000
_cell.length_b   1.000
_cell.length_c   1.000
_cell.angle_alpha   90.00
_cell.angle_beta   90.00
_cell.angle_gamma   90.00
#
_symmetry.space_group_name_H-M   'P 1'
#
loop_
_entity.id
_entity.type
_entity.pdbx_description
1 polymer ?
#
loop_
_entity_poly.entity_id
_entity_poly.type
_entity_poly.pdbx_seq_one_letter_code
_entity_poly.pdbx_strand_id
1 'polypeptide(L)'
;MTTPETIDRTSERFVIDYGDPEHSPARMVDVDELTERLARDIEAHHYGYADSDAATVYRYVPGSPPGLELLTLTCVQREEFDEDDWAYPAWELTGPDGTSWAVVGVRIDGRA
;
A
#
# COMPACT_ATOMS: atom_id res chain seq x y z
N MET A 1 -9.12 -24.68 16.73
CA MET A 1 -9.28 -23.85 15.52
C MET A 1 -9.59 -22.46 16.01
N THR A 2 -8.58 -21.59 16.07
CA THR A 2 -8.74 -20.21 16.50
C THR A 2 -9.30 -19.46 15.30
N THR A 3 -10.51 -18.93 15.42
CA THR A 3 -11.10 -18.02 14.44
C THR A 3 -10.09 -16.89 14.20
N PRO A 4 -9.79 -16.48 12.94
CA PRO A 4 -8.97 -15.30 12.73
C PRO A 4 -9.70 -14.15 13.43
N GLU A 5 -9.10 -13.61 14.48
CA GLU A 5 -9.57 -12.34 15.03
C GLU A 5 -9.65 -11.39 13.85
N THR A 6 -10.86 -10.93 13.56
CA THR A 6 -11.08 -9.95 12.51
C THR A 6 -10.43 -8.69 13.04
N ILE A 7 -9.17 -8.49 12.65
CA ILE A 7 -8.37 -7.32 13.05
C ILE A 7 -9.24 -6.09 12.79
N ASP A 8 -9.49 -5.27 13.81
CA ASP A 8 -10.22 -4.02 13.65
C ASP A 8 -9.32 -3.01 12.92
N ARG A 9 -9.33 -3.09 11.60
CA ARG A 9 -8.50 -2.28 10.69
C ARG A 9 -8.82 -0.78 10.74
N THR A 10 -9.95 -0.38 11.34
CA THR A 10 -10.35 1.05 11.40
C THR A 10 -9.56 1.84 12.46
N SER A 11 -9.09 1.15 13.49
CA SER A 11 -8.28 1.72 14.57
C SER A 11 -6.78 1.73 14.25
N GLU A 12 -6.37 0.98 13.23
CA GLU A 12 -4.97 0.87 12.82
C GLU A 12 -4.50 2.13 12.10
N ARG A 13 -3.21 2.42 12.24
CA ARG A 13 -2.57 3.58 11.62
C ARG A 13 -1.31 3.14 10.89
N PHE A 14 -1.05 3.79 9.76
CA PHE A 14 0.06 3.47 8.89
C PHE A 14 0.86 4.73 8.60
N VAL A 15 2.17 4.58 8.42
CA VAL A 15 3.06 5.68 8.02
C VAL A 15 3.52 5.41 6.61
N ILE A 16 3.31 6.37 5.71
CA ILE A 16 3.88 6.36 4.36
C ILE A 16 5.06 7.33 4.37
N ASP A 17 6.24 6.83 4.02
CA ASP A 17 7.47 7.60 3.90
C ASP A 17 7.99 7.53 2.46
N TYR A 18 8.13 8.70 1.83
CA TYR A 18 8.60 8.86 0.45
C TYR A 18 10.11 9.15 0.39
N GLY A 19 10.81 9.21 1.52
CA GLY A 19 12.26 9.44 1.60
C GLY A 19 12.72 10.88 1.32
N ASP A 20 11.81 11.78 0.93
CA ASP A 20 12.06 13.22 0.77
C ASP A 20 11.27 14.02 1.81
N PRO A 21 11.86 14.33 2.97
CA PRO A 21 11.17 15.07 4.03
C PRO A 21 10.89 16.54 3.68
N GLU A 22 11.57 17.12 2.68
CA GLU A 22 11.39 18.52 2.30
C GLU A 22 10.18 18.70 1.36
N HIS A 23 9.99 17.78 0.42
CA HIS A 23 8.90 17.85 -0.57
C HIS A 23 7.73 16.91 -0.26
N SER A 24 8.01 15.77 0.38
CA SER A 24 7.04 14.69 0.65
C SER A 24 7.21 14.15 2.07
N PRO A 25 6.91 14.96 3.11
CA PRO A 25 7.07 14.54 4.50
C PRO A 25 6.24 13.30 4.80
N ALA A 26 6.79 12.40 5.62
CA ALA A 26 6.11 11.19 6.05
C ALA A 26 4.76 11.50 6.72
N ARG A 27 3.75 10.67 6.45
CA ARG A 27 2.38 10.91 6.90
C ARG A 27 1.81 9.69 7.58
N MET A 28 1.12 9.91 8.70
CA MET A 28 0.30 8.90 9.34
C MET A 28 -1.12 8.95 8.77
N VAL A 29 -1.62 7.80 8.30
CA VAL A 29 -2.89 7.64 7.61
C VAL A 29 -3.66 6.43 8.16
N ASP A 30 -4.95 6.35 7.88
CA ASP A 30 -5.73 5.11 8.07
C ASP A 30 -5.60 4.18 6.85
N VAL A 31 -6.26 3.03 6.91
CA VAL A 31 -6.19 2.02 5.83
C VAL A 31 -6.82 2.51 4.53
N ASP A 32 -7.88 3.32 4.59
CA ASP A 32 -8.59 3.78 3.40
C ASP A 32 -7.72 4.80 2.65
N GLU A 33 -7.19 5.81 3.35
CA GLU A 33 -6.25 6.79 2.77
C GLU A 33 -4.95 6.11 2.31
N LEU A 34 -4.47 5.09 3.02
CA LEU A 34 -3.33 4.28 2.60
C LEU A 34 -3.59 3.63 1.23
N THR A 35 -4.71 2.93 1.08
CA THR A 35 -5.01 2.24 -0.18
C THR A 35 -5.21 3.20 -1.34
N GLU A 36 -5.88 4.33 -1.14
CA GLU A 36 -6.07 5.35 -2.18
C GLU A 36 -4.72 5.92 -2.66
N ARG A 37 -3.83 6.26 -1.72
CA ARG A 37 -2.51 6.81 -2.04
C ARG A 37 -1.64 5.79 -2.76
N LEU A 38 -1.56 4.56 -2.24
CA LEU A 38 -0.77 3.51 -2.89
C LEU A 38 -1.29 3.19 -4.29
N ALA A 39 -2.60 3.18 -4.50
CA ALA A 39 -3.16 2.98 -5.83
C ALA A 39 -2.70 4.07 -6.81
N ARG A 40 -2.73 5.34 -6.38
CA ARG A 40 -2.24 6.47 -7.17
C ARG A 40 -0.75 6.40 -7.43
N ASP A 41 0.04 6.02 -6.44
CA ASP A 41 1.50 5.93 -6.56
C ASP A 41 1.90 4.82 -7.53
N ILE A 42 1.22 3.66 -7.45
CA ILE A 42 1.40 2.53 -8.37
C ILE A 42 1.00 2.92 -9.81
N GLU A 43 -0.15 3.58 -9.97
CA GLU A 43 -0.62 4.08 -11.26
C GLU A 43 0.35 5.10 -11.87
N ALA A 44 0.81 6.06 -11.08
CA ALA A 44 1.78 7.07 -11.51
C ALA A 44 3.13 6.44 -11.92
N HIS A 45 3.57 5.40 -11.20
CA HIS A 45 4.77 4.67 -11.56
C HIS A 45 4.60 3.87 -12.87
N HIS A 46 3.45 3.24 -13.08
CA HIS A 46 3.15 2.54 -14.34
C HIS A 46 3.23 3.49 -15.54
N TYR A 47 2.69 4.71 -15.43
CA TYR A 47 2.74 5.71 -16.50
C TYR A 47 4.04 6.53 -16.55
N GLY A 48 5.04 6.22 -15.73
CA GLY A 48 6.33 6.92 -15.72
C GLY A 48 6.27 8.37 -15.22
N TYR A 49 5.23 8.73 -14.47
CA TYR A 49 5.07 10.06 -13.87
C TYR A 49 5.81 10.23 -12.52
N ALA A 50 6.34 9.14 -11.95
CA ALA A 50 7.05 9.15 -10.68
C ALA A 50 8.41 8.42 -10.78
N ASP A 51 9.50 9.17 -10.55
CA ASP A 51 10.89 8.69 -10.51
C ASP A 51 11.31 8.13 -9.13
N SER A 52 10.46 8.27 -8.11
CA SER A 52 10.79 7.91 -6.73
C SER A 52 10.75 6.40 -6.50
N ASP A 53 11.83 5.87 -5.92
CA ASP A 53 11.85 4.56 -5.26
C ASP A 53 10.58 4.39 -4.41
N ALA A 54 9.92 3.24 -4.55
CA ALA A 54 8.61 2.95 -3.99
C ALA A 54 8.48 3.43 -2.53
N ALA A 55 7.37 4.11 -2.23
CA ALA A 55 7.07 4.60 -0.89
C ALA A 55 7.24 3.47 0.14
N THR A 56 7.95 3.77 1.23
CA THR A 56 8.11 2.81 2.33
C THR A 56 6.91 2.93 3.26
N VAL A 57 6.24 1.80 3.52
CA VAL A 57 5.03 1.76 4.36
C VAL A 57 5.33 1.07 5.68
N TYR A 58 4.91 1.69 6.77
CA TYR A 58 4.99 1.11 8.11
C TYR A 58 3.61 1.03 8.74
N ARG A 59 3.39 0.03 9.59
CA ARG A 59 2.29 0.02 10.56
C ARG A 59 2.76 0.68 11.86
N TYR A 60 1.93 1.54 12.41
CA TYR A 60 2.14 2.12 13.74
C TYR A 60 1.69 1.14 14.82
N VAL A 61 2.60 0.77 15.72
CA VAL A 61 2.31 -0.10 16.86
C VAL A 61 2.21 0.76 18.12
N PRO A 62 1.01 0.94 18.70
CA PRO A 62 0.85 1.71 19.93
C PRO A 62 1.55 1.01 21.10
N GLY A 63 2.26 1.77 21.92
CA GLY A 63 3.04 1.24 23.04
C GLY A 63 3.83 2.32 23.78
N SER A 64 4.71 1.89 24.70
CA SER A 64 5.63 2.78 25.41
C SER A 64 7.02 2.11 25.51
N PRO A 65 7.96 2.39 24.58
CA PRO A 65 7.81 3.35 23.48
C PRO A 65 6.91 2.81 22.35
N PRO A 66 6.30 3.69 21.55
CA PRO A 66 5.62 3.29 20.32
C PRO A 66 6.63 2.72 19.31
N GLY A 67 6.16 1.82 18.45
CA GLY A 67 6.96 1.14 17.45
C GLY A 67 6.45 1.35 16.02
N LEU A 68 7.30 1.02 15.05
CA LEU A 68 6.95 0.94 13.63
C LEU A 68 7.30 -0.45 13.12
N GLU A 69 6.36 -1.09 12.44
CA GLU A 69 6.55 -2.36 11.75
C GLU A 69 6.61 -2.11 10.26
N LEU A 70 7.72 -2.44 9.61
CA LEU A 70 7.84 -2.31 8.16
C LEU A 70 6.86 -3.27 7.47
N LEU A 71 6.09 -2.75 6.52
CA LEU A 71 5.21 -3.53 5.67
C LEU A 71 5.86 -3.75 4.30
N THR A 72 5.60 -4.90 3.72
CA THR A 72 6.05 -5.25 2.37
C THR A 72 4.87 -5.19 1.42
N LEU A 73 5.00 -4.40 0.35
CA LEU A 73 4.02 -4.35 -0.74
C LEU A 73 4.43 -5.37 -1.81
N THR A 74 3.58 -6.37 -2.06
CA THR A 74 3.87 -7.45 -3.03
C THR A 74 2.77 -7.52 -4.07
N CYS A 75 3.13 -7.60 -5.36
CA CYS A 75 2.16 -7.85 -6.42
C CYS A 75 1.61 -9.28 -6.30
N VAL A 76 0.33 -9.42 -5.97
CA VAL A 76 -0.36 -10.71 -5.81
C VAL A 76 -1.23 -11.08 -7.01
N GLN A 77 -1.65 -10.09 -7.79
CA GLN A 77 -2.29 -10.27 -9.08
C GLN A 77 -1.56 -9.39 -10.10
N ARG A 78 -0.99 -10.03 -11.11
CA ARG A 78 -0.24 -9.35 -12.17
C ARG A 78 -1.18 -8.63 -13.11
N GLU A 79 -0.58 -7.69 -13.84
CA GLU A 79 -1.22 -6.97 -14.93
C GLU A 79 -1.50 -7.94 -16.09
N GLU A 80 -2.78 -8.17 -16.36
CA GLU A 80 -3.27 -8.87 -17.54
C GLU A 80 -4.35 -7.99 -18.18
N PHE A 81 -4.12 -7.59 -19.43
CA PHE A 81 -5.03 -6.73 -20.17
C PHE A 81 -6.19 -7.55 -20.74
N ASP A 82 -7.41 -7.03 -20.58
CA ASP A 82 -8.62 -7.58 -21.16
C ASP A 82 -8.81 -7.14 -22.63
N GLU A 83 -9.94 -7.52 -23.22
CA GLU A 83 -10.28 -7.19 -24.61
C GLU A 83 -10.46 -5.69 -24.87
N ASP A 84 -10.62 -4.90 -23.81
CA ASP A 84 -10.80 -3.45 -23.84
C ASP A 84 -9.50 -2.71 -23.44
N ASP A 85 -8.36 -3.40 -23.41
CA ASP A 85 -7.04 -2.88 -22.96
C ASP A 85 -7.04 -2.37 -21.52
N TRP A 86 -7.91 -2.89 -20.64
CA TRP A 86 -7.86 -2.61 -19.21
C TRP A 86 -7.14 -3.72 -18.45
N ALA A 87 -6.30 -3.35 -17.50
CA ALA A 87 -5.72 -4.27 -16.55
C ALA A 87 -6.10 -3.91 -15.10
N TYR A 88 -6.21 -4.94 -14.26
CA TYR A 88 -6.61 -4.82 -12.85
C TYR A 88 -5.62 -5.52 -11.92
N PRO A 89 -4.33 -5.12 -11.91
CA PRO A 89 -3.37 -5.70 -10.97
C PRO A 89 -3.73 -5.37 -9.52
N ALA A 90 -3.29 -6.23 -8.61
CA ALA A 90 -3.48 -6.05 -7.18
C ALA A 90 -2.18 -6.31 -6.41
N TRP A 91 -1.97 -5.50 -5.38
CA TRP A 91 -0.85 -5.59 -4.46
C TRP A 91 -1.34 -5.81 -3.04
N GLU A 92 -0.65 -6.65 -2.30
CA GLU A 92 -0.95 -6.93 -0.90
C GLU A 92 0.12 -6.31 -0.01
N LEU A 93 -0.32 -5.62 1.05
CA LEU A 93 0.52 -5.15 2.15
C LEU A 93 0.57 -6.20 3.24
N THR A 94 1.75 -6.78 3.44
CA THR A 94 1.99 -7.81 4.45
C THR A 94 2.93 -7.32 5.55
N GLY A 95 2.60 -7.67 6.79
CA GLY A 95 3.46 -7.46 7.95
C GLY A 95 4.56 -8.53 8.06
N PRO A 96 5.53 -8.35 8.96
CA PRO A 96 6.64 -9.28 9.16
C PRO A 96 6.20 -10.66 9.69
N ASP A 97 5.02 -10.73 10.30
CA ASP A 97 4.38 -11.96 10.78
C ASP A 97 3.54 -12.67 9.70
N GLY A 98 3.49 -12.12 8.48
CA GLY A 98 2.66 -12.61 7.38
C GLY A 98 1.20 -12.13 7.43
N THR A 99 0.85 -11.24 8.37
CA THR A 99 -0.49 -10.66 8.44
C THR A 99 -0.77 -9.78 7.23
N SER A 100 -1.88 -10.03 6.53
CA SER A 100 -2.38 -9.19 5.44
C SER A 100 -3.16 -7.98 5.99
N TRP A 101 -2.61 -6.79 5.77
CA TRP A 101 -3.16 -5.53 6.28
C TRP A 101 -4.11 -4.87 5.28
N ALA A 102 -3.75 -4.87 3.99
CA ALA A 102 -4.55 -4.29 2.93
C ALA A 102 -4.26 -4.95 1.58
N VAL A 103 -5.26 -4.91 0.69
CA VAL A 103 -5.12 -5.24 -0.73
C VAL A 103 -5.47 -4.00 -1.53
N VAL A 104 -4.54 -3.57 -2.38
CA VAL A 104 -4.65 -2.38 -3.22
C VAL A 104 -4.88 -2.85 -4.65
N GLY A 105 -6.08 -2.61 -5.17
CA GLY A 105 -6.39 -2.83 -6.59
C GLY A 105 -6.16 -1.54 -7.37
N VAL A 106 -5.52 -1.65 -8.53
CA VAL A 106 -5.31 -0.52 -9.44
C VAL A 106 -5.92 -0.86 -10.78
N ARG A 107 -6.57 0.11 -11.40
CA ARG A 107 -7.05 0.00 -12.78
C ARG A 107 -6.07 0.73 -13.69
N ILE A 108 -5.57 0.03 -14.69
CA ILE A 108 -4.59 0.54 -15.65
C ILE A 108 -5.23 0.52 -17.03
N ASP A 109 -5.24 1.68 -17.69
CA ASP A 109 -5.54 1.84 -19.12
C ASP A 109 -4.27 1.57 -19.94
N GLY A 110 -4.26 0.52 -20.75
CA GLY A 110 -3.14 0.15 -21.63
C GLY A 110 -2.97 1.06 -22.85
N ARG A 111 -3.86 2.04 -23.05
CA ARG A 111 -3.83 2.96 -24.19
C ARG A 111 -3.13 4.30 -23.89
N ALA A 112 -2.83 4.55 -22.63
CA ALA A 112 -2.28 5.82 -22.14
C ALA A 112 -0.77 5.96 -22.40
#